data_AF-A0A5K7YER8-F1
#
_entry.id   AF-A0A5K7YER8-F1
#
_cell.length_a   1.000
_cell.length_b   1.000
_cell.length_c   1.000
_cell.angle_alpha   90.00
_cell.angle_beta   90.00
_cell.angle_gamma   90.00
#
_symmetry.space_group_name_H-M   'P 1'
#
loop_
_entity.id
_entity.type
_entity.pdbx_description
1 polymer ?
#
loop_
_entity_poly.entity_id
_entity_poly.type
_entity_poly.pdbx_seq_one_letter_code
_entity_poly.pdbx_strand_id
1 'polypeptide(L)'
;MTEEIKFEVGEKYENMKGIFEVVAIRRDSMDIRWEDGEEISTPIDLQQRIIERMRFEKELEAAQKIQKAKKAKASASKGGKHFEGLEENDFSNSVSKTTWRGRGQLGGAVALRLKSKQFKFNSWAVLRKPEVSWLDVTRQKQPDIKLQSKFYARVEEADFFYGVLTPAPDPSGTEAGDWHALMAWLDKPENDSWLNKQCSSHGLYLCDLSKQGFNGTLEAKDGQWVQRGQDEKETAVVSLSAFLVAAGKSAAVDLRIEKRLAKGDAIEKKQSIAGDIATLFENLMPVYAAAAAR
;
A
#
# COMPACT_ATOMS: atom_id res chain seq x y z
N MET A 1 8.87 -2.78 -40.50
CA MET A 1 9.53 -3.16 -41.76
C MET A 1 10.58 -4.18 -41.36
N THR A 2 10.34 -5.45 -41.64
CA THR A 2 11.31 -6.54 -41.37
C THR A 2 12.37 -6.49 -42.45
N GLU A 3 13.62 -6.20 -42.07
CA GLU A 3 14.77 -6.35 -42.96
C GLU A 3 15.01 -7.84 -43.18
N GLU A 4 14.82 -8.29 -44.42
CA GLU A 4 15.04 -9.67 -44.83
C GLU A 4 16.54 -10.00 -44.77
N ILE A 5 16.93 -10.97 -43.94
CA ILE A 5 18.33 -11.32 -43.73
C ILE A 5 18.85 -12.07 -44.97
N LYS A 6 19.80 -11.47 -45.69
CA LYS A 6 20.50 -12.12 -46.81
C LYS A 6 21.79 -12.75 -46.31
N PHE A 7 21.94 -14.06 -46.50
CA PHE A 7 23.17 -14.79 -46.19
C PHE A 7 24.15 -14.73 -47.36
N GLU A 8 25.43 -14.53 -47.07
CA GLU A 8 26.51 -14.49 -48.04
C GLU A 8 27.60 -15.52 -47.68
N VAL A 9 28.19 -16.15 -48.69
CA VAL A 9 29.25 -17.15 -48.49
C VAL A 9 30.52 -16.46 -47.99
N GLY A 10 31.14 -17.01 -46.95
CA GLY A 10 32.31 -16.45 -46.26
C GLY A 10 31.98 -15.47 -45.13
N GLU A 11 30.71 -15.10 -44.96
CA GLU A 11 30.26 -14.23 -43.88
C GLU A 11 29.89 -15.01 -42.61
N LYS A 12 30.01 -14.33 -41.46
CA LYS A 12 29.73 -14.89 -40.13
C LYS A 12 28.43 -14.37 -39.54
N TYR A 13 27.64 -15.28 -38.99
CA TYR A 13 26.35 -15.01 -38.36
C TYR A 13 26.26 -15.72 -37.01
N GLU A 14 25.36 -15.28 -36.12
CA GLU A 14 25.16 -15.89 -34.80
C GLU A 14 23.79 -16.58 -34.76
N ASN A 15 23.72 -17.82 -34.29
CA ASN A 15 22.49 -18.52 -33.91
C ASN A 15 22.54 -19.01 -32.45
N MET A 16 21.54 -19.77 -32.01
CA MET A 16 21.47 -20.26 -30.62
C MET A 16 22.64 -21.18 -30.21
N LYS A 17 23.35 -21.80 -31.17
CA LYS A 17 24.51 -22.65 -30.89
C LYS A 17 25.81 -21.82 -30.80
N GLY A 18 25.88 -20.71 -31.53
CA GLY A 18 27.04 -19.81 -31.54
C GLY A 18 27.26 -19.16 -32.90
N ILE A 19 28.45 -18.62 -33.09
CA ILE A 19 28.87 -17.99 -34.35
C ILE A 19 29.17 -19.07 -35.38
N PHE A 20 28.60 -18.94 -36.58
CA PHE A 20 28.84 -19.82 -37.73
C PHE A 20 29.22 -19.02 -38.96
N GLU A 21 30.00 -19.64 -39.85
CA GLU A 21 30.37 -19.14 -41.17
C GLU A 21 29.55 -19.87 -42.23
N VAL A 22 29.08 -19.15 -43.26
CA VAL A 22 28.39 -19.77 -44.40
C VAL A 22 29.44 -20.26 -45.41
N VAL A 23 29.53 -21.57 -45.59
CA VAL A 23 30.53 -22.21 -46.46
C VAL A 23 30.01 -22.37 -47.89
N ALA A 24 28.71 -22.61 -48.07
CA ALA A 24 28.10 -22.71 -49.39
C ALA A 24 26.61 -22.39 -49.35
N ILE A 25 26.07 -21.87 -50.47
CA ILE A 25 24.62 -21.63 -50.64
C ILE A 25 24.14 -22.39 -51.86
N ARG A 26 23.05 -23.15 -51.70
CA ARG A 26 22.42 -23.98 -52.74
C ARG A 26 20.93 -23.71 -52.76
N ARG A 27 20.44 -22.90 -53.72
CA ARG A 27 19.01 -22.58 -53.92
C ARG A 27 18.24 -22.22 -52.64
N ASP A 28 17.72 -23.21 -51.91
CA ASP A 28 16.93 -23.09 -50.67
C ASP A 28 17.68 -23.53 -49.39
N SER A 29 18.88 -24.08 -49.50
CA SER A 29 19.73 -24.49 -48.37
C SER A 29 21.10 -23.81 -48.36
N MET A 30 21.75 -23.86 -47.22
CA MET A 30 23.14 -23.44 -47.06
C MET A 30 23.90 -24.39 -46.14
N ASP A 31 25.19 -24.51 -46.38
CA ASP A 31 26.12 -25.27 -45.55
C ASP A 31 26.82 -24.29 -44.61
N ILE A 32 26.75 -24.56 -43.32
CA ILE A 32 27.30 -23.70 -42.26
C ILE A 32 28.35 -24.45 -41.45
N ARG A 33 29.39 -23.73 -41.02
CA ARG A 33 30.47 -24.26 -40.20
C ARG A 33 30.62 -23.45 -38.90
N TRP A 34 30.72 -24.13 -37.76
CA TRP A 34 31.06 -23.49 -36.48
C TRP A 34 32.56 -23.56 -36.18
N GLU A 35 33.02 -22.80 -35.18
CA GLU A 35 34.44 -22.73 -34.79
C GLU A 35 35.01 -24.07 -34.29
N ASP A 36 34.16 -25.00 -33.84
CA ASP A 36 34.52 -26.36 -33.46
C ASP A 36 34.78 -27.29 -34.67
N GLY A 37 34.58 -26.78 -35.89
CA GLY A 37 34.75 -27.50 -37.14
C GLY A 37 33.54 -28.34 -37.55
N GLU A 38 32.43 -28.31 -36.80
CA GLU A 38 31.20 -28.99 -37.19
C GLU A 38 30.56 -28.28 -38.39
N GLU A 39 30.17 -29.06 -39.40
CA GLU A 39 29.50 -28.57 -40.61
C GLU A 39 28.13 -29.23 -40.78
N ILE A 40 27.10 -28.44 -41.08
CA ILE A 40 25.76 -28.98 -41.41
C ILE A 40 25.15 -28.28 -42.62
N SER A 41 24.23 -28.97 -43.29
CA SER A 41 23.34 -28.36 -44.28
C SER A 41 22.01 -28.00 -43.63
N THR A 42 21.56 -26.76 -43.81
CA THR A 42 20.33 -26.24 -43.21
C THR A 42 19.54 -25.42 -44.24
N PRO A 43 18.18 -25.44 -44.19
CA PRO A 43 17.38 -24.51 -44.97
C PRO A 43 17.69 -23.06 -44.60
N ILE A 44 17.72 -22.17 -45.59
CA ILE A 44 17.96 -20.74 -45.41
C ILE A 44 16.85 -20.12 -44.54
N ASP A 45 15.59 -20.42 -44.86
CA ASP A 45 14.42 -19.93 -44.12
C ASP A 45 14.46 -20.30 -42.63
N LEU A 46 15.01 -21.46 -42.30
CA LEU A 46 15.13 -21.91 -40.91
C LEU A 46 16.10 -21.01 -40.13
N GLN A 47 17.25 -20.70 -40.71
CA GLN A 47 18.25 -19.84 -40.06
C GLN A 47 17.79 -18.38 -40.01
N GLN A 48 17.09 -17.88 -41.03
CA GLN A 48 16.44 -16.56 -40.98
C GLN A 48 15.50 -16.46 -39.77
N ARG A 49 14.59 -17.43 -39.62
CA ARG A 49 13.64 -17.46 -38.49
C ARG A 49 14.33 -17.53 -37.13
N ILE A 50 15.43 -18.28 -37.02
CA ILE A 50 16.20 -18.37 -35.78
C ILE A 50 16.79 -17.00 -35.42
N ILE A 51 17.41 -16.32 -36.38
CA ILE A 51 18.04 -15.01 -36.14
C ILE A 51 16.97 -13.95 -35.83
N GLU A 52 15.86 -13.93 -36.55
CA GLU A 52 14.73 -13.04 -36.30
C GLU A 52 14.16 -13.22 -34.89
N ARG A 53 13.95 -14.47 -34.46
CA ARG A 53 13.47 -14.78 -33.12
C ARG A 53 14.44 -14.29 -32.04
N MET A 54 15.74 -14.51 -32.23
CA MET A 54 16.75 -14.02 -31.27
C MET A 54 16.80 -12.49 -31.21
N ARG A 55 16.66 -11.80 -32.35
CA ARG A 55 16.57 -10.33 -32.39
C ARG A 55 15.34 -9.84 -31.62
N PHE A 56 14.18 -10.46 -31.86
CA PHE A 56 12.94 -10.12 -31.17
C PHE A 56 13.03 -10.38 -29.66
N GLU A 57 13.61 -11.50 -29.23
CA GLU A 57 13.82 -11.80 -27.80
C GLU A 57 14.81 -10.81 -27.15
N LYS A 58 15.92 -10.48 -27.83
CA LYS A 58 16.88 -9.44 -27.39
C LYS A 58 16.21 -8.06 -27.29
N GLU A 59 15.38 -7.68 -28.25
CA GLU A 59 14.61 -6.43 -28.24
C GLU A 59 13.56 -6.41 -27.13
N LEU A 60 12.86 -7.51 -26.89
CA LEU A 60 11.86 -7.63 -25.84
C LEU A 60 12.53 -7.57 -24.45
N GLU A 61 13.67 -8.23 -24.28
CA GLU A 61 14.49 -8.11 -23.06
C GLU A 61 15.03 -6.69 -22.87
N ALA A 62 15.54 -6.06 -23.93
CA ALA A 62 16.01 -4.68 -23.88
C ALA A 62 14.87 -3.73 -23.54
N ALA A 63 13.69 -3.90 -24.15
CA ALA A 63 12.48 -3.14 -23.85
C ALA A 63 12.00 -3.37 -22.42
N GLN A 64 12.07 -4.60 -21.90
CA GLN A 64 11.76 -4.93 -20.51
C GLN A 64 12.79 -4.35 -19.54
N LYS A 65 14.08 -4.40 -19.86
CA LYS A 65 15.17 -3.76 -19.08
C LYS A 65 15.03 -2.25 -19.08
N ILE A 66 14.67 -1.64 -20.21
CA ILE A 66 14.37 -0.21 -20.35
C ILE A 66 13.09 0.14 -19.60
N GLN A 67 12.02 -0.67 -19.63
CA GLN A 67 10.82 -0.43 -18.83
C GLN A 67 11.09 -0.58 -17.32
N LYS A 68 11.86 -1.59 -16.91
CA LYS A 68 12.29 -1.77 -15.51
C LYS A 68 13.17 -0.61 -15.06
N ALA A 69 14.11 -0.17 -15.90
CA ALA A 69 14.96 0.99 -15.64
C ALA A 69 14.19 2.31 -15.67
N LYS A 70 13.16 2.46 -16.52
CA LYS A 70 12.24 3.61 -16.51
C LYS A 70 11.33 3.59 -15.29
N LYS A 71 10.86 2.43 -14.82
CA LYS A 71 10.14 2.28 -13.54
C LYS A 71 11.05 2.60 -12.34
N ALA A 72 12.31 2.14 -12.38
CA ALA A 72 13.32 2.43 -11.36
C ALA A 72 13.73 3.91 -11.37
N LYS A 73 13.94 4.52 -12.54
CA LYS A 73 14.20 5.97 -12.68
C LYS A 73 12.98 6.81 -12.34
N ALA A 74 11.75 6.40 -12.66
CA ALA A 74 10.54 7.08 -12.20
C ALA A 74 10.37 6.98 -10.67
N SER A 75 10.91 5.93 -10.04
CA SER A 75 10.99 5.83 -8.58
C SER A 75 12.16 6.62 -7.96
N ALA A 76 13.24 6.86 -8.71
CA ALA A 76 14.41 7.62 -8.26
C ALA A 76 14.35 9.13 -8.60
N SER A 77 13.60 9.52 -9.64
CA SER A 77 13.40 10.91 -10.07
C SER A 77 12.24 11.60 -9.35
N LYS A 78 11.63 10.93 -8.37
CA LYS A 78 10.78 11.51 -7.33
C LYS A 78 11.41 11.26 -5.96
N GLY A 79 12.65 11.71 -5.80
CA GLY A 79 13.04 12.28 -4.50
C GLY A 79 12.14 13.49 -4.27
N GLY A 80 10.87 13.26 -3.89
CA GLY A 80 10.07 14.31 -3.28
C GLY A 80 10.91 14.88 -2.14
N LYS A 81 10.84 16.21 -1.94
CA LYS A 81 11.46 16.87 -0.78
C LYS A 81 11.31 15.95 0.44
N HIS A 82 12.40 15.76 1.17
CA HIS A 82 12.32 15.01 2.41
C HIS A 82 11.19 15.60 3.26
N PHE A 83 10.46 14.76 3.99
CA PHE A 83 9.40 15.27 4.84
C PHE A 83 10.00 16.11 5.97
N GLU A 84 9.84 17.43 5.89
CA GLU A 84 10.38 18.39 6.86
C GLU A 84 9.39 18.69 8.00
N GLY A 85 8.10 18.41 7.78
CA GLY A 85 7.02 18.68 8.73
C GLY A 85 5.69 18.95 8.02
N LEU A 86 4.64 19.10 8.81
CA LEU A 86 3.38 19.68 8.35
C LEU A 86 3.49 21.21 8.36
N GLU A 87 2.89 21.86 7.38
CA GLU A 87 2.86 23.32 7.25
C GLU A 87 1.44 23.88 7.48
N GLU A 88 1.33 25.18 7.74
CA GLU A 88 0.07 25.89 7.95
C GLU A 88 -0.98 25.61 6.85
N ASN A 89 -0.50 25.56 5.60
CA ASN A 89 -1.31 25.34 4.39
C ASN A 89 -1.77 23.89 4.21
N ASP A 90 -1.18 22.94 4.93
CA ASP A 90 -1.61 21.54 4.87
C ASP A 90 -2.96 21.34 5.57
N PHE A 91 -3.28 22.16 6.56
CA PHE A 91 -4.52 22.09 7.36
C PHE A 91 -5.68 22.74 6.62
N SER A 92 -6.23 22.00 5.67
CA SER A 92 -7.46 22.35 4.97
C SER A 92 -8.26 21.10 4.62
N ASN A 93 -9.54 21.28 4.35
CA ASN A 93 -10.42 20.21 3.85
C ASN A 93 -10.16 19.85 2.37
N SER A 94 -9.14 20.44 1.74
CA SER A 94 -8.79 20.25 0.33
C SER A 94 -7.43 19.58 0.16
N VAL A 95 -7.28 18.87 -0.96
CA VAL A 95 -5.99 18.31 -1.37
C VAL A 95 -5.11 19.31 -2.14
N SER A 96 -5.68 20.45 -2.51
CA SER A 96 -4.96 21.51 -3.24
C SER A 96 -3.77 21.99 -2.41
N LYS A 97 -2.60 22.08 -3.03
CA LYS A 97 -1.34 22.52 -2.40
C LYS A 97 -0.81 21.66 -1.24
N THR A 98 -1.47 20.56 -0.87
CA THR A 98 -0.95 19.64 0.16
C THR A 98 0.33 18.95 -0.32
N THR A 99 1.39 19.01 0.48
CA THR A 99 2.70 18.41 0.13
C THR A 99 3.07 17.22 1.01
N TRP A 100 2.31 16.92 2.06
CA TRP A 100 2.69 15.94 3.08
C TRP A 100 2.30 14.47 2.80
N ARG A 101 1.28 14.21 1.96
CA ARG A 101 0.65 12.87 1.83
C ARG A 101 1.41 11.89 0.93
N GLY A 102 2.39 12.38 0.18
CA GLY A 102 3.09 11.61 -0.84
C GLY A 102 4.02 10.52 -0.28
N ARG A 103 4.45 9.61 -1.16
CA ARG A 103 5.42 8.56 -0.82
C ARG A 103 6.82 9.10 -0.50
N GLY A 104 7.20 10.26 -1.05
CA GLY A 104 8.44 10.94 -0.66
C GLY A 104 8.33 11.77 0.63
N GLN A 105 7.15 11.77 1.26
CA GLN A 105 6.74 12.73 2.29
C GLN A 105 6.36 11.96 3.57
N LEU A 106 5.41 12.43 4.38
CA LEU A 106 5.00 11.76 5.62
C LEU A 106 4.62 10.30 5.37
N GLY A 107 3.91 10.05 4.28
CA GLY A 107 3.54 8.71 3.82
C GLY A 107 4.73 7.75 3.80
N GLY A 108 5.80 8.10 3.08
CA GLY A 108 7.00 7.26 3.04
C GLY A 108 7.78 7.26 4.35
N ALA A 109 7.86 8.41 5.02
CA ALA A 109 8.61 8.56 6.26
C ALA A 109 8.09 7.62 7.36
N VAL A 110 6.77 7.48 7.51
CA VAL A 110 6.15 6.53 8.44
C VAL A 110 6.33 5.09 7.95
N ALA A 111 6.11 4.81 6.66
CA ALA A 111 6.23 3.46 6.11
C ALA A 111 7.64 2.86 6.27
N LEU A 112 8.67 3.69 6.19
CA LEU A 112 10.07 3.28 6.42
C LEU A 112 10.36 2.95 7.88
N ARG A 113 9.62 3.55 8.82
CA ARG A 113 9.80 3.38 10.27
C ARG A 113 8.95 2.25 10.83
N LEU A 114 7.75 2.03 10.28
CA LEU A 114 6.81 1.01 10.74
C LEU A 114 7.35 -0.39 10.47
N LYS A 115 7.90 -1.03 11.49
CA LYS A 115 8.48 -2.38 11.38
C LYS A 115 7.44 -3.44 11.76
N SER A 116 7.31 -4.46 10.93
CA SER A 116 6.53 -5.66 11.24
C SER A 116 7.20 -6.89 10.65
N LYS A 117 7.12 -8.01 11.38
CA LYS A 117 7.55 -9.32 10.87
C LYS A 117 6.51 -9.97 9.96
N GLN A 118 5.23 -9.59 10.15
CA GLN A 118 4.09 -10.21 9.48
C GLN A 118 3.62 -9.40 8.26
N PHE A 119 3.75 -8.08 8.30
CA PHE A 119 3.19 -7.19 7.29
C PHE A 119 4.27 -6.33 6.65
N LYS A 120 4.09 -6.03 5.36
CA LYS A 120 4.94 -5.08 4.64
C LYS A 120 4.12 -3.87 4.26
N PHE A 121 4.22 -2.83 5.09
CA PHE A 121 3.46 -1.61 4.89
C PHE A 121 4.03 -0.72 3.79
N ASN A 122 3.13 -0.03 3.11
CA ASN A 122 3.43 1.10 2.24
C ASN A 122 2.32 2.15 2.38
N SER A 123 2.50 3.33 1.79
CA SER A 123 1.53 4.42 1.90
C SER A 123 0.81 4.72 0.58
N TRP A 124 -0.45 5.16 0.70
CA TRP A 124 -1.27 5.63 -0.42
C TRP A 124 -2.05 6.87 0.00
N ALA A 125 -1.88 7.96 -0.74
CA ALA A 125 -2.68 9.16 -0.57
C ALA A 125 -4.13 8.87 -0.99
N VAL A 126 -5.09 9.27 -0.15
CA VAL A 126 -6.51 9.09 -0.45
C VAL A 126 -6.94 10.13 -1.49
N LEU A 127 -7.64 9.67 -2.53
CA LEU A 127 -8.07 10.52 -3.62
C LEU A 127 -9.03 11.60 -3.10
N ARG A 128 -8.74 12.87 -3.42
CA ARG A 128 -9.56 14.05 -3.07
C ARG A 128 -9.80 14.29 -1.58
N LYS A 129 -9.22 13.52 -0.68
CA LYS A 129 -9.27 13.76 0.78
C LYS A 129 -7.89 14.11 1.29
N PRO A 130 -7.72 15.06 2.23
CA PRO A 130 -6.43 15.35 2.83
C PRO A 130 -6.07 14.27 3.87
N GLU A 131 -5.93 13.04 3.37
CA GLU A 131 -5.70 11.81 4.13
C GLU A 131 -4.68 10.92 3.38
N VAL A 132 -3.90 10.17 4.15
CA VAL A 132 -3.00 9.12 3.67
C VAL A 132 -3.25 7.86 4.49
N SER A 133 -3.22 6.69 3.84
CA SER A 133 -3.39 5.39 4.49
C SER A 133 -2.13 4.55 4.35
N TRP A 134 -1.85 3.74 5.37
CA TRP A 134 -0.86 2.68 5.34
C TRP A 134 -1.52 1.31 5.47
N LEU A 135 -1.14 0.41 4.58
CA LEU A 135 -1.73 -0.92 4.45
C LEU A 135 -0.64 -1.91 4.03
N ASP A 136 -0.81 -3.18 4.37
CA ASP A 136 0.03 -4.24 3.83
C ASP A 136 -0.07 -4.30 2.30
N VAL A 137 1.07 -4.41 1.62
CA VAL A 137 1.15 -4.40 0.14
C VAL A 137 0.48 -5.60 -0.51
N THR A 138 0.33 -6.72 0.20
CA THR A 138 -0.38 -7.90 -0.32
C THR A 138 -1.87 -7.64 -0.26
N ARG A 139 -2.34 -7.15 0.90
CA ARG A 139 -3.74 -6.81 1.13
C ARG A 139 -4.24 -5.69 0.20
N GLN A 140 -3.40 -4.70 -0.11
CA GLN A 140 -3.75 -3.60 -1.02
C GLN A 140 -4.17 -4.06 -2.42
N LYS A 141 -3.76 -5.25 -2.86
CA LYS A 141 -4.11 -5.79 -4.18
C LYS A 141 -5.41 -6.60 -4.20
N GLN A 142 -6.00 -6.83 -3.03
CA GLN A 142 -7.23 -7.61 -2.92
C GLN A 142 -8.45 -6.75 -3.32
N PRO A 143 -9.49 -7.37 -3.89
CA PRO A 143 -10.66 -6.65 -4.44
C PRO A 143 -11.49 -5.94 -3.36
N ASP A 144 -11.38 -6.37 -2.11
CA ASP A 144 -12.15 -5.89 -0.97
C ASP A 144 -11.45 -4.76 -0.19
N ILE A 145 -10.49 -4.06 -0.80
CA ILE A 145 -9.71 -2.96 -0.19
C ILE A 145 -10.55 -1.90 0.55
N LYS A 146 -11.82 -1.73 0.16
CA LYS A 146 -12.76 -0.80 0.81
C LYS A 146 -13.18 -1.25 2.21
N LEU A 147 -13.19 -2.55 2.48
CA LEU A 147 -13.57 -3.17 3.76
C LEU A 147 -12.35 -3.55 4.61
N GLN A 148 -11.15 -3.19 4.17
CA GLN A 148 -9.92 -3.50 4.89
C GLN A 148 -9.57 -2.42 5.90
N SER A 149 -9.19 -2.87 7.10
CA SER A 149 -8.55 -2.04 8.11
C SER A 149 -7.22 -1.53 7.60
N LYS A 150 -6.96 -0.26 7.90
CA LYS A 150 -5.76 0.47 7.49
C LYS A 150 -5.34 1.42 8.59
N PHE A 151 -4.03 1.61 8.72
CA PHE A 151 -3.55 2.78 9.45
C PHE A 151 -3.78 4.03 8.59
N TYR A 152 -3.97 5.19 9.19
CA TYR A 152 -4.16 6.43 8.44
C TYR A 152 -3.68 7.65 9.22
N ALA A 153 -3.55 8.75 8.48
CA ALA A 153 -3.40 10.09 9.00
C ALA A 153 -4.20 11.06 8.15
N ARG A 154 -4.80 12.07 8.78
CA ARG A 154 -5.75 13.01 8.18
C ARG A 154 -5.57 14.39 8.81
N VAL A 155 -5.68 15.43 8.01
CA VAL A 155 -5.79 16.81 8.51
C VAL A 155 -7.22 17.32 8.33
N GLU A 156 -7.66 18.12 9.28
CA GLU A 156 -8.76 19.08 9.14
C GLU A 156 -8.17 20.49 9.27
N GLU A 157 -9.03 21.51 9.34
CA GLU A 157 -8.61 22.91 9.47
C GLU A 157 -7.91 23.20 10.81
N ALA A 158 -8.34 22.55 11.90
CA ALA A 158 -7.85 22.80 13.25
C ALA A 158 -6.99 21.67 13.82
N ASP A 159 -7.05 20.48 13.24
CA ASP A 159 -6.57 19.26 13.87
C ASP A 159 -5.88 18.31 12.89
N PHE A 160 -4.96 17.53 13.42
CA PHE A 160 -4.33 16.40 12.77
C PHE A 160 -4.68 15.11 13.51
N PHE A 161 -5.19 14.14 12.76
CA PHE A 161 -5.66 12.87 13.27
C PHE A 161 -4.83 11.72 12.70
N TYR A 162 -4.51 10.72 13.51
CA TYR A 162 -3.88 9.49 13.02
C TYR A 162 -4.21 8.31 13.92
N GLY A 163 -4.29 7.12 13.32
CA GLY A 163 -4.71 5.92 14.04
C GLY A 163 -5.04 4.75 13.12
N VAL A 164 -5.95 3.89 13.58
CA VAL A 164 -6.48 2.74 12.83
C VAL A 164 -7.90 3.05 12.38
N LEU A 165 -8.19 2.79 11.11
CA LEU A 165 -9.54 2.82 10.52
C LEU A 165 -9.94 1.38 10.19
N THR A 166 -11.12 0.96 10.65
CA THR A 166 -11.76 -0.32 10.32
C THR A 166 -13.17 -0.07 9.79
N PRO A 167 -13.39 -0.16 8.47
CA PRO A 167 -14.72 -0.03 7.90
C PRO A 167 -15.60 -1.23 8.23
N ALA A 168 -16.83 -0.99 8.67
CA ALA A 168 -17.87 -2.00 8.75
C ALA A 168 -18.46 -2.26 7.36
N PRO A 169 -18.80 -3.51 7.02
CA PRO A 169 -19.59 -3.79 5.82
C PRO A 169 -20.96 -3.12 5.92
N ASP A 170 -21.57 -2.89 4.76
CA ASP A 170 -22.98 -2.51 4.69
C ASP A 170 -23.82 -3.58 5.46
N PRO A 171 -24.82 -3.19 6.27
CA PRO A 171 -25.69 -4.14 6.97
C PRO A 171 -26.36 -5.17 6.05
N SER A 172 -26.53 -4.85 4.77
CA SER A 172 -27.08 -5.75 3.73
C SER A 172 -26.03 -6.64 3.06
N GLY A 173 -24.74 -6.39 3.29
CA GLY A 173 -23.63 -7.10 2.69
C GLY A 173 -23.31 -8.42 3.40
N THR A 174 -23.06 -9.47 2.62
CA THR A 174 -22.62 -10.79 3.13
C THR A 174 -21.10 -10.94 3.18
N GLU A 175 -20.34 -9.86 2.89
CA GLU A 175 -18.88 -9.92 2.80
C GLU A 175 -18.24 -10.00 4.20
N ALA A 176 -17.43 -11.04 4.42
CA ALA A 176 -16.59 -11.19 5.60
C ALA A 176 -15.44 -10.16 5.56
N GLY A 177 -15.73 -8.93 5.99
CA GLY A 177 -14.74 -7.86 6.15
C GLY A 177 -13.94 -7.97 7.45
N ASP A 178 -12.87 -7.17 7.53
CA ASP A 178 -12.01 -7.01 8.71
C ASP A 178 -12.79 -6.69 9.99
N TRP A 179 -13.95 -6.03 9.85
CA TRP A 179 -14.88 -5.70 10.93
C TRP A 179 -15.22 -6.90 11.82
N HIS A 180 -15.65 -8.02 11.23
CA HIS A 180 -16.09 -9.18 12.00
C HIS A 180 -14.93 -9.81 12.79
N ALA A 181 -13.75 -9.88 12.17
CA ALA A 181 -12.54 -10.38 12.82
C ALA A 181 -12.13 -9.48 13.99
N LEU A 182 -12.21 -8.16 13.83
CA LEU A 182 -11.96 -7.22 14.92
C LEU A 182 -12.98 -7.35 16.05
N MET A 183 -14.28 -7.45 15.74
CA MET A 183 -15.32 -7.62 16.76
C MET A 183 -15.11 -8.92 17.56
N ALA A 184 -14.80 -10.03 16.88
CA ALA A 184 -14.49 -11.31 17.53
C ALA A 184 -13.23 -11.23 18.40
N TRP A 185 -12.24 -10.43 18.01
CA TRP A 185 -11.05 -10.18 18.82
C TRP A 185 -11.36 -9.33 20.06
N LEU A 186 -12.17 -8.28 19.92
CA LEU A 186 -12.62 -7.40 21.02
C LEU A 186 -13.57 -8.08 22.00
N ASP A 187 -14.25 -9.15 21.59
CA ASP A 187 -15.13 -9.92 22.46
C ASP A 187 -14.38 -10.61 23.61
N LYS A 188 -13.06 -10.76 23.48
CA LYS A 188 -12.20 -11.28 24.54
C LYS A 188 -11.87 -10.18 25.56
N PRO A 189 -12.20 -10.35 26.86
CA PRO A 189 -11.99 -9.32 27.88
C PRO A 189 -10.55 -8.80 27.98
N GLU A 190 -9.56 -9.65 27.74
CA GLU A 190 -8.15 -9.28 27.77
C GLU A 190 -7.78 -8.30 26.65
N ASN A 191 -8.41 -8.42 25.47
CA ASN A 191 -8.15 -7.54 24.32
C ASN A 191 -8.89 -6.21 24.47
N ASP A 192 -10.13 -6.24 24.97
CA ASP A 192 -10.89 -5.04 25.32
C ASP A 192 -10.15 -4.21 26.38
N SER A 193 -9.73 -4.86 27.47
CA SER A 193 -8.95 -4.23 28.54
C SER A 193 -7.61 -3.70 28.04
N TRP A 194 -6.94 -4.43 27.16
CA TRP A 194 -5.71 -3.98 26.52
C TRP A 194 -5.95 -2.71 25.68
N LEU A 195 -7.00 -2.69 24.85
CA LEU A 195 -7.31 -1.54 24.01
C LEU A 195 -7.71 -0.31 24.85
N ASN A 196 -8.49 -0.53 25.91
CA ASN A 196 -8.83 0.52 26.88
C ASN A 196 -7.56 1.16 27.45
N LYS A 197 -6.60 0.33 27.91
CA LYS A 197 -5.30 0.81 28.39
C LYS A 197 -4.50 1.55 27.33
N GLN A 198 -4.49 1.08 26.07
CA GLN A 198 -3.82 1.81 24.98
C GLN A 198 -4.46 3.18 24.76
N CYS A 199 -5.79 3.26 24.79
CA CYS A 199 -6.51 4.51 24.60
C CYS A 199 -6.20 5.51 25.71
N SER A 200 -6.25 5.09 26.98
CA SER A 200 -5.88 5.97 28.10
C SER A 200 -4.41 6.38 28.07
N SER A 201 -3.49 5.46 27.74
CA SER A 201 -2.03 5.73 27.77
C SER A 201 -1.57 6.65 26.64
N HIS A 202 -2.23 6.61 25.49
CA HIS A 202 -1.84 7.38 24.31
C HIS A 202 -2.75 8.58 24.01
N GLY A 203 -3.82 8.75 24.77
CA GLY A 203 -4.85 9.79 24.54
C GLY A 203 -5.63 9.51 23.26
N LEU A 204 -6.04 8.26 23.05
CA LEU A 204 -6.86 7.85 21.91
C LEU A 204 -8.33 7.83 22.31
N TYR A 205 -9.19 8.04 21.32
CA TYR A 205 -10.62 7.81 21.43
C TYR A 205 -11.09 7.04 20.20
N LEU A 206 -12.30 6.48 20.31
CA LEU A 206 -12.97 5.85 19.18
C LEU A 206 -14.08 6.75 18.66
N CYS A 207 -14.24 6.81 17.34
CA CYS A 207 -15.33 7.52 16.69
C CYS A 207 -15.80 6.78 15.44
N ASP A 208 -17.03 7.07 15.01
CA ASP A 208 -17.52 6.70 13.70
C ASP A 208 -17.46 7.92 12.78
N LEU A 209 -16.56 7.91 11.79
CA LEU A 209 -16.44 9.05 10.87
C LEU A 209 -17.68 9.22 10.00
N SER A 210 -18.41 8.14 9.71
CA SER A 210 -19.64 8.20 8.92
C SER A 210 -20.77 8.90 9.69
N LYS A 211 -20.71 8.85 11.04
CA LYS A 211 -21.74 9.32 11.98
C LYS A 211 -23.10 8.62 11.79
N GLN A 212 -23.11 7.45 11.14
CA GLN A 212 -24.35 6.73 10.85
C GLN A 212 -24.63 5.64 11.88
N GLY A 213 -23.59 4.96 12.41
CA GLY A 213 -23.77 3.93 13.44
C GLY A 213 -23.80 4.50 14.84
N PHE A 214 -22.97 5.49 15.15
CA PHE A 214 -23.06 6.24 16.41
C PHE A 214 -22.49 7.66 16.29
N ASN A 215 -22.90 8.52 17.23
CA ASN A 215 -22.42 9.90 17.33
C ASN A 215 -21.55 10.09 18.57
N GLY A 216 -20.65 11.08 18.51
CA GLY A 216 -19.75 11.42 19.61
C GLY A 216 -18.47 10.58 19.62
N THR A 217 -17.85 10.45 20.79
CA THR A 217 -16.62 9.68 21.00
C THR A 217 -16.82 8.60 22.05
N LEU A 218 -16.08 7.49 21.93
CA LEU A 218 -15.90 6.54 23.03
C LEU A 218 -14.50 6.74 23.60
N GLU A 219 -14.42 6.91 24.91
CA GLU A 219 -13.20 7.21 25.63
C GLU A 219 -12.96 6.17 26.72
N ALA A 220 -11.69 5.89 26.97
CA ALA A 220 -11.26 5.03 28.06
C ALA A 220 -11.03 5.86 29.33
N LYS A 221 -11.87 5.65 30.35
CA LYS A 221 -11.81 6.35 31.64
C LYS A 221 -11.80 5.35 32.78
N ASP A 222 -10.78 5.41 33.64
CA ASP A 222 -10.65 4.56 34.82
C ASP A 222 -10.85 3.05 34.55
N GLY A 223 -10.38 2.58 33.39
CA GLY A 223 -10.52 1.18 32.96
C GLY A 223 -11.89 0.81 32.38
N GLN A 224 -12.77 1.79 32.19
CA GLN A 224 -14.11 1.62 31.63
C GLN A 224 -14.25 2.38 30.31
N TRP A 225 -15.22 1.98 29.49
CA TRP A 225 -15.59 2.70 28.29
C TRP A 225 -16.73 3.67 28.59
N VAL A 226 -16.60 4.89 28.09
CA VAL A 226 -17.60 5.94 28.25
C VAL A 226 -17.88 6.54 26.88
N GLN A 227 -19.14 6.60 26.49
CA GLN A 227 -19.58 7.36 25.33
C GLN A 227 -19.84 8.80 25.74
N ARG A 228 -19.19 9.75 25.08
CA ARG A 228 -19.47 11.18 25.18
C ARG A 228 -20.33 11.60 23.98
N GLY A 229 -21.58 11.94 24.25
CA GLY A 229 -22.51 12.45 23.25
C GLY A 229 -22.22 13.88 22.81
N GLN A 230 -22.99 14.39 21.84
CA GLN A 230 -22.88 15.79 21.38
C GLN A 230 -23.31 16.80 22.46
N ASP A 231 -24.14 16.37 23.40
CA ASP A 231 -24.55 17.16 24.58
C ASP A 231 -23.55 17.10 25.72
N GLU A 232 -22.34 16.60 25.44
CA GLU A 232 -21.24 16.38 26.40
C GLU A 232 -21.59 15.43 27.56
N LYS A 233 -22.74 14.75 27.50
CA LYS A 233 -23.11 13.76 28.51
C LYS A 233 -22.35 12.46 28.31
N GLU A 234 -22.02 11.86 29.44
CA GLU A 234 -21.25 10.63 29.51
C GLU A 234 -22.16 9.46 29.86
N THR A 235 -22.12 8.44 29.03
CA THR A 235 -22.86 7.19 29.23
C THR A 235 -21.87 6.03 29.29
N ALA A 236 -21.95 5.23 30.34
CA ALA A 236 -21.10 4.05 30.49
C ALA A 236 -21.41 3.01 29.41
N VAL A 237 -20.36 2.43 28.82
CA VAL A 237 -20.44 1.36 27.82
C VAL A 237 -19.89 0.09 28.46
N VAL A 238 -20.80 -0.85 28.74
CA VAL A 238 -20.47 -2.08 29.49
C VAL A 238 -19.59 -3.03 28.67
N SER A 239 -19.84 -3.14 27.36
CA SER A 239 -19.08 -3.97 26.45
C SER A 239 -18.86 -3.20 25.15
N LEU A 240 -17.59 -2.95 24.81
CA LEU A 240 -17.24 -2.26 23.58
C LEU A 240 -17.63 -3.07 22.34
N SER A 241 -17.36 -4.39 22.35
CA SER A 241 -17.70 -5.28 21.23
C SER A 241 -19.22 -5.26 20.98
N ALA A 242 -20.03 -5.42 22.02
CA ALA A 242 -21.49 -5.41 21.90
C ALA A 242 -22.02 -4.06 21.39
N PHE A 243 -21.47 -2.95 21.88
CA PHE A 243 -21.81 -1.61 21.42
C PHE A 243 -21.51 -1.43 19.93
N LEU A 244 -20.30 -1.78 19.49
CA LEU A 244 -19.87 -1.63 18.10
C LEU A 244 -20.65 -2.58 17.17
N VAL A 245 -20.88 -3.83 17.58
CA VAL A 245 -21.71 -4.79 16.83
C VAL A 245 -23.12 -4.25 16.64
N ALA A 246 -23.72 -3.62 17.65
CA ALA A 246 -25.03 -2.99 17.50
C ALA A 246 -24.98 -1.83 16.48
N ALA A 247 -23.97 -0.96 16.57
CA ALA A 247 -23.79 0.16 15.64
C ALA A 247 -23.62 -0.31 14.17
N GLY A 248 -22.79 -1.35 13.95
CA GLY A 248 -22.56 -1.91 12.62
C GLY A 248 -23.74 -2.69 12.04
N LYS A 249 -24.72 -3.08 12.86
CA LYS A 249 -26.00 -3.67 12.39
C LYS A 249 -27.00 -2.60 11.97
N SER A 250 -26.96 -1.42 12.61
CA SER A 250 -27.91 -0.34 12.31
C SER A 250 -27.55 0.46 11.07
N ALA A 251 -26.25 0.61 10.77
CA ALA A 251 -25.77 1.40 9.65
C ALA A 251 -24.32 1.05 9.28
N ALA A 252 -23.83 1.62 8.18
CA ALA A 252 -22.41 1.62 7.88
C ALA A 252 -21.63 2.35 8.99
N VAL A 253 -20.43 1.87 9.31
CA VAL A 253 -19.56 2.45 10.35
C VAL A 253 -18.16 2.58 9.78
N ASP A 254 -17.57 3.77 9.90
CA ASP A 254 -16.14 3.99 9.65
C ASP A 254 -15.44 4.14 11.00
N LEU A 255 -15.23 3.02 11.70
CA LEU A 255 -14.66 3.03 13.04
C LEU A 255 -13.21 3.46 12.99
N ARG A 256 -12.90 4.50 13.75
CA ARG A 256 -11.55 5.02 13.92
C ARG A 256 -11.14 4.94 15.38
N ILE A 257 -9.98 4.36 15.64
CA ILE A 257 -9.27 4.46 16.92
C ILE A 257 -8.16 5.47 16.66
N GLU A 258 -8.32 6.71 17.13
CA GLU A 258 -7.48 7.81 16.66
C GLU A 258 -6.96 8.71 17.77
N LYS A 259 -5.78 9.27 17.52
CA LYS A 259 -5.20 10.37 18.25
C LYS A 259 -5.52 11.67 17.54
N ARG A 260 -5.90 12.70 18.30
CA ARG A 260 -6.03 14.07 17.82
C ARG A 260 -4.86 14.91 18.34
N LEU A 261 -4.25 15.70 17.45
CA LEU A 261 -3.32 16.76 17.78
C LEU A 261 -3.85 18.08 17.24
N ALA A 262 -3.78 19.14 18.03
CA ALA A 262 -4.07 20.47 17.54
C ALA A 262 -3.06 20.84 16.44
N LYS A 263 -3.51 21.69 15.51
CA LYS A 263 -2.70 22.18 14.38
C LYS A 263 -1.32 22.69 14.80
N GLY A 264 -1.28 23.54 15.83
CA GLY A 264 -0.02 24.11 16.34
C GLY A 264 0.97 23.02 16.78
N ASP A 265 0.50 22.08 17.60
CA ASP A 265 1.31 20.98 18.12
C ASP A 265 1.84 20.09 16.98
N ALA A 266 0.99 19.80 15.99
CA ALA A 266 1.35 18.97 14.84
C ALA A 266 2.41 19.63 13.95
N ILE A 267 2.35 20.96 13.77
CA ILE A 267 3.37 21.73 13.02
C ILE A 267 4.69 21.78 13.81
N GLU A 268 4.63 22.02 15.13
CA GLU A 268 5.81 22.12 16.00
C GLU A 268 6.66 20.83 15.98
N LYS A 269 6.00 19.67 15.84
CA LYS A 269 6.66 18.37 15.75
C LYS A 269 7.59 18.24 14.53
N LYS A 270 7.40 19.02 13.46
CA LYS A 270 8.20 18.94 12.22
C LYS A 270 8.33 17.47 11.75
N GLN A 271 9.51 17.06 11.29
CA GLN A 271 9.79 15.68 10.89
C GLN A 271 9.60 14.61 11.99
N SER A 272 9.61 15.00 13.28
CA SER A 272 9.51 14.03 14.39
C SER A 272 8.13 13.35 14.47
N ILE A 273 7.08 14.00 13.93
CA ILE A 273 5.73 13.43 13.89
C ILE A 273 5.69 12.08 13.17
N ALA A 274 6.57 11.86 12.18
CA ALA A 274 6.66 10.58 11.49
C ALA A 274 7.09 9.43 12.42
N GLY A 275 7.94 9.72 13.41
CA GLY A 275 8.35 8.78 14.44
C GLY A 275 7.23 8.52 15.46
N ASP A 276 6.54 9.57 15.89
CA ASP A 276 5.41 9.48 16.82
C ASP A 276 4.28 8.62 16.23
N ILE A 277 3.94 8.84 14.96
CA ILE A 277 2.93 8.06 14.24
C ILE A 277 3.37 6.59 14.13
N ALA A 278 4.61 6.33 13.71
CA ALA A 278 5.10 4.96 13.55
C ALA A 278 5.08 4.21 14.89
N THR A 279 5.50 4.86 15.98
CA THR A 279 5.46 4.29 17.33
C THR A 279 4.04 3.95 17.76
N LEU A 280 3.08 4.86 17.51
CA LEU A 280 1.69 4.58 17.81
C LEU A 280 1.15 3.40 16.98
N PHE A 281 1.49 3.32 15.70
CA PHE A 281 1.06 2.23 14.83
C PHE A 281 1.66 0.88 15.24
N GLU A 282 2.90 0.86 15.74
CA GLU A 282 3.50 -0.34 16.33
C GLU A 282 2.74 -0.78 17.59
N ASN A 283 2.35 0.15 18.47
CA ASN A 283 1.54 -0.14 19.65
C ASN A 283 0.13 -0.63 19.28
N LEU A 284 -0.46 -0.11 18.20
CA LEU A 284 -1.78 -0.52 17.70
C LEU A 284 -1.73 -1.70 16.71
N MET A 285 -0.56 -2.28 16.47
CA MET A 285 -0.39 -3.43 15.56
C MET A 285 -1.29 -4.63 15.92
N PRO A 286 -1.54 -4.98 17.20
CA PRO A 286 -2.46 -6.06 17.54
C PRO A 286 -3.88 -5.85 16.99
N VAL A 287 -4.37 -4.61 16.98
CA VAL A 287 -5.70 -4.27 16.40
C VAL A 287 -5.71 -4.52 14.90
N TYR A 288 -4.68 -4.00 14.21
CA TYR A 288 -4.54 -4.21 12.76
C TYR A 288 -4.41 -5.70 12.41
N ALA A 289 -3.58 -6.43 13.16
CA ALA A 289 -3.34 -7.86 12.94
C ALA A 289 -4.60 -8.69 13.17
N ALA A 290 -5.37 -8.39 14.22
CA ALA A 290 -6.63 -9.05 14.51
C ALA A 290 -7.65 -8.88 13.38
N ALA A 291 -7.79 -7.65 12.88
CA ALA A 291 -8.65 -7.34 11.75
C ALA A 291 -8.19 -8.04 10.45
N ALA A 292 -6.88 -8.15 10.26
CA ALA A 292 -6.27 -8.74 9.07
C ALA A 292 -6.10 -10.27 9.12
N ALA A 293 -6.52 -10.96 10.20
CA ALA A 293 -6.22 -12.38 10.46
C ALA A 293 -7.04 -13.39 9.61
N ARG A 294 -7.49 -12.99 8.42
CA ARG A 294 -8.39 -13.76 7.55
C ARG A 294 -7.66 -14.38 6.35
#